data_AF-A0A1L9V6R7-F1
#
_entry.id   AF-A0A1L9V6R7-F1
#
_cell.length_a   1.000
_cell.length_b   1.000
_cell.length_c   1.000
_cell.angle_alpha   90.00
_cell.angle_beta   90.00
_cell.angle_gamma   90.00
#
_symmetry.space_group_name_H-M   'P 1'
#
loop_
_entity.id
_entity.type
_entity.pdbx_description
1 polymer ?
#
loop_
_entity_poly.entity_id
_entity_poly.type
_entity_poly.pdbx_seq_one_letter_code
_entity_poly.pdbx_strand_id
1 'polypeptide(L)'
;RPLKETIPFVDLWKQGEIVGPLEVPENLRTEEFYLGDFGLAMKVDDPMTQQGYPPSQFCSPDRFHGKHPSYACNMWTFMVLFSVLYPDYPLFPTWAGGGIIGGLVRRLGPLPEEWKGLYTPPKGSDSWNDQGQTADPNDDLAHTIARFRPDTDSNEQELALSIILKVFTYCPEKCPTATQLPQDPSFRALMEKHGC
;
A
#
# COMPACT_ATOMS: atom_id res chain seq x y z
N ARG A 1 -4.23 15.34 -26.96
CA ARG A 1 -5.58 14.90 -26.54
C ARG A 1 -5.39 13.65 -25.70
N PRO A 2 -6.09 13.48 -24.57
CA PRO A 2 -5.92 12.30 -23.72
C PRO A 2 -6.16 11.02 -24.51
N LEU A 3 -5.31 10.01 -24.30
CA LEU A 3 -5.54 8.66 -24.83
C LEU A 3 -6.79 8.09 -24.17
N LYS A 4 -7.65 7.46 -24.96
CA LYS A 4 -8.91 6.91 -24.48
C LYS A 4 -9.13 5.52 -25.06
N GLU A 5 -9.67 4.65 -24.24
CA GLU A 5 -10.09 3.31 -24.64
C GLU A 5 -11.51 3.07 -24.13
N THR A 6 -12.34 2.36 -24.91
CA THR A 6 -13.65 1.92 -24.42
C THR A 6 -13.43 0.92 -23.30
N ILE A 7 -14.13 1.05 -22.17
CA ILE A 7 -14.07 0.07 -21.08
C ILE A 7 -14.53 -1.30 -21.60
N PRO A 8 -13.65 -2.30 -21.72
CA PRO A 8 -14.05 -3.59 -22.23
C PRO A 8 -14.64 -4.44 -21.09
N PHE A 9 -15.53 -5.38 -21.44
CA PHE A 9 -16.05 -6.42 -20.52
C PHE A 9 -16.91 -5.94 -19.33
N VAL A 10 -17.59 -4.79 -19.45
CA VAL A 10 -18.55 -4.31 -18.44
C VAL A 10 -19.85 -3.87 -19.11
N ASP A 11 -20.99 -4.44 -18.69
CA ASP A 11 -22.32 -3.99 -19.10
C ASP A 11 -22.68 -2.71 -18.34
N LEU A 12 -22.24 -1.58 -18.89
CA LEU A 12 -22.58 -0.26 -18.36
C LEU A 12 -23.87 0.25 -19.00
N TRP A 13 -24.73 0.90 -18.21
CA TRP A 13 -25.96 1.54 -18.71
C TRP A 13 -25.68 2.62 -19.77
N LYS A 14 -24.45 3.13 -19.83
CA LYS A 14 -23.91 3.99 -20.88
C LYS A 14 -22.44 3.64 -21.12
N GLN A 15 -22.01 3.63 -22.38
CA GLN A 15 -20.63 3.34 -22.75
C GLN A 15 -19.68 4.38 -22.15
N GLY A 16 -18.74 3.90 -21.31
CA GLY A 16 -17.70 4.70 -20.69
C GLY A 16 -16.35 4.54 -21.40
N GLU A 17 -15.47 5.53 -21.23
CA GLU A 17 -14.10 5.52 -21.72
C GLU A 17 -13.14 5.53 -20.52
N ILE A 18 -12.15 4.64 -20.52
CA ILE A 18 -10.96 4.78 -19.67
C ILE A 18 -10.05 5.81 -20.33
N VAL A 19 -9.56 6.75 -19.54
CA VAL A 19 -8.59 7.75 -19.97
C VAL A 19 -7.21 7.32 -19.49
N GLY A 20 -6.22 7.37 -20.38
CA GLY A 20 -4.84 7.06 -20.05
C GLY A 20 -4.29 7.99 -18.95
N PRO A 21 -3.25 7.56 -18.21
CA PRO A 21 -2.60 8.40 -17.20
C PRO A 21 -2.15 9.75 -17.76
N LEU A 22 -2.15 10.77 -16.92
CA LEU A 22 -1.60 12.09 -17.27
C LEU A 22 -0.08 11.99 -17.37
N GLU A 23 0.46 12.30 -18.55
CA GLU A 23 1.89 12.56 -18.70
C GLU A 23 2.17 14.02 -18.37
N VAL A 24 2.82 14.27 -17.23
CA VAL A 24 3.21 15.62 -16.82
C VAL A 24 4.52 16.00 -17.52
N PRO A 25 4.54 17.06 -18.36
CA PRO A 25 5.75 17.55 -19.01
C PRO A 25 6.86 17.88 -18.00
N GLU A 26 8.10 17.52 -18.32
CA GLU A 26 9.24 17.71 -17.40
C GLU A 26 9.43 19.17 -16.98
N ASN A 27 9.21 20.12 -17.89
CA ASN A 27 9.34 21.56 -17.63
C ASN A 27 8.25 22.12 -16.69
N LEU A 28 7.23 21.33 -16.37
CA LEU A 28 6.18 21.69 -15.40
C LEU A 28 6.38 21.00 -14.05
N ARG A 29 7.39 20.12 -13.92
CA ARG A 29 7.68 19.45 -12.65
C ARG A 29 8.46 20.39 -11.75
N THR A 30 8.08 20.42 -10.48
CA THR A 30 8.76 21.15 -9.40
C THR A 30 9.32 20.15 -8.39
N GLU A 31 10.18 20.63 -7.50
CA GLU A 31 10.64 19.86 -6.34
C GLU A 31 9.55 19.72 -5.26
N GLU A 32 8.48 20.51 -5.36
CA GLU A 32 7.33 20.47 -4.45
C GLU A 32 6.28 19.44 -4.89
N PHE A 33 5.74 18.71 -3.92
CA PHE A 33 4.67 17.73 -4.11
C PHE A 33 3.43 18.12 -3.30
N TYR A 34 2.26 17.95 -3.92
CA TYR A 34 0.98 18.27 -3.31
C TYR A 34 0.04 17.06 -3.41
N LEU A 35 -0.66 16.74 -2.32
CA LEU A 35 -1.76 15.79 -2.36
C LEU A 35 -2.99 16.46 -2.98
N GLY A 36 -3.60 15.77 -3.94
CA GLY A 36 -4.84 16.17 -4.58
C GLY A 36 -5.91 15.09 -4.45
N ASP A 37 -7.04 15.30 -5.13
CA ASP A 37 -8.17 14.36 -5.19
C ASP A 37 -8.67 13.91 -3.81
N PHE A 38 -9.23 14.85 -3.07
CA PHE A 38 -9.86 14.61 -1.76
C PHE A 38 -11.29 14.05 -1.89
N GLY A 39 -11.66 13.46 -3.04
CA GLY A 39 -13.02 12.98 -3.30
C GLY A 39 -13.47 11.86 -2.37
N LEU A 40 -12.53 11.14 -1.75
CA LEU A 40 -12.77 10.10 -0.73
C LEU A 40 -12.33 10.52 0.68
N ALA A 41 -11.99 11.80 0.88
CA ALA A 41 -11.54 12.28 2.17
C ALA A 41 -12.71 12.40 3.15
N MET A 42 -12.50 11.94 4.39
CA MET A 42 -13.50 12.02 5.45
C MET A 42 -12.87 12.42 6.78
N LYS A 43 -13.69 12.89 7.72
CA LYS A 43 -13.29 13.06 9.12
C LYS A 43 -13.34 11.70 9.82
N VAL A 44 -12.35 11.41 10.66
CA VAL A 44 -12.27 10.11 11.36
C VAL A 44 -13.45 9.87 12.29
N ASP A 45 -14.03 10.94 12.85
CA ASP A 45 -15.17 10.86 13.78
C ASP A 45 -16.52 10.84 13.07
N ASP A 46 -16.54 10.85 11.72
CA ASP A 46 -17.78 10.76 10.96
C ASP A 46 -18.30 9.31 11.01
N PRO A 47 -19.53 9.06 11.50
CA PRO A 47 -20.08 7.71 11.62
C PRO A 47 -20.36 7.07 10.26
N MET A 48 -20.42 7.85 9.17
CA MET A 48 -20.67 7.34 7.84
C MET A 48 -19.34 7.26 7.07
N THR A 49 -18.85 6.04 6.88
CA THR A 49 -17.76 5.81 5.93
C THR A 49 -18.25 6.15 4.52
N GLN A 50 -17.55 7.07 3.86
CA GLN A 50 -17.87 7.42 2.48
C GLN A 50 -17.79 6.18 1.59
N GLN A 51 -18.81 6.01 0.74
CA GLN A 51 -18.88 4.85 -0.14
C GLN A 51 -17.73 4.88 -1.15
N GLY A 52 -16.93 3.82 -1.14
CA GLY A 52 -15.78 3.67 -2.03
C GLY A 52 -14.56 3.13 -1.31
N TYR A 53 -13.60 2.68 -2.13
CA TYR A 53 -12.29 2.25 -1.67
C TYR A 53 -11.24 2.95 -2.54
N PRO A 54 -10.05 3.25 -1.98
CA PRO A 54 -8.91 3.54 -2.84
C PRO A 54 -8.64 2.32 -3.74
N PRO A 55 -7.88 2.48 -4.86
CA PRO A 55 -7.53 1.34 -5.69
C PRO A 55 -6.90 0.24 -4.83
N SER A 56 -7.26 -1.02 -5.10
CA SER A 56 -7.05 -2.14 -4.18
C SER A 56 -5.61 -2.33 -3.71
N GLN A 57 -4.64 -1.90 -4.52
CA GLN A 57 -3.20 -2.00 -4.24
C GLN A 57 -2.74 -1.04 -3.13
N PHE A 58 -3.47 0.06 -2.95
CA PHE A 58 -3.18 1.08 -1.93
C PHE A 58 -4.09 0.95 -0.70
N CYS A 59 -5.14 0.12 -0.80
CA CYS A 59 -6.08 -0.08 0.29
C CYS A 59 -5.44 -0.93 1.39
N SER A 60 -5.55 -0.47 2.63
CA SER A 60 -5.05 -1.18 3.79
C SER A 60 -5.91 -2.42 4.09
N PRO A 61 -5.33 -3.48 4.68
CA PRO A 61 -6.01 -4.75 4.84
C PRO A 61 -7.22 -4.65 5.79
N ASP A 62 -7.16 -3.81 6.83
CA ASP A 62 -8.27 -3.52 7.73
C ASP A 62 -9.52 -2.99 6.99
N ARG A 63 -9.32 -2.17 5.96
CA ARG A 63 -10.42 -1.64 5.11
C ARG A 63 -11.11 -2.74 4.32
N PHE A 64 -10.38 -3.75 3.87
CA PHE A 64 -10.96 -4.93 3.24
C PHE A 64 -11.73 -5.82 4.23
N HIS A 65 -11.58 -5.62 5.53
CA HIS A 65 -12.25 -6.38 6.59
C HIS A 65 -13.32 -5.56 7.32
N GLY A 66 -13.86 -4.54 6.64
CA GLY A 66 -14.98 -3.74 7.15
C GLY A 66 -14.62 -2.84 8.34
N LYS A 67 -13.33 -2.67 8.66
CA LYS A 67 -12.92 -1.75 9.73
C LYS A 67 -13.06 -0.30 9.28
N HIS A 68 -13.39 0.56 10.24
CA HIS A 68 -13.55 1.99 9.99
C HIS A 68 -12.21 2.61 9.55
N PRO A 69 -12.22 3.56 8.60
CA PRO A 69 -11.02 4.30 8.22
C PRO A 69 -10.37 4.98 9.44
N SER A 70 -9.04 5.00 9.44
CA SER A 70 -8.22 5.59 10.49
C SER A 70 -6.98 6.27 9.88
N TYR A 71 -6.22 7.02 10.68
CA TYR A 71 -4.96 7.60 10.19
C TYR A 71 -3.95 6.53 9.71
N ALA A 72 -4.02 5.31 10.25
CA ALA A 72 -3.14 4.21 9.85
C ALA A 72 -3.37 3.76 8.40
N CYS A 73 -4.60 3.83 7.86
CA CYS A 73 -4.83 3.47 6.46
C CYS A 73 -4.15 4.45 5.48
N ASN A 74 -3.99 5.71 5.89
CA ASN A 74 -3.21 6.70 5.12
C ASN A 74 -1.72 6.40 5.21
N MET A 75 -1.23 5.99 6.38
CA MET A 75 0.18 5.58 6.54
C MET A 75 0.48 4.32 5.74
N TRP A 76 -0.43 3.36 5.69
CA TRP A 76 -0.34 2.20 4.80
C TRP A 76 -0.23 2.61 3.33
N THR A 77 -1.13 3.48 2.86
CA THR A 77 -1.12 4.03 1.49
C THR A 77 0.21 4.73 1.19
N PHE A 78 0.68 5.58 2.11
CA PHE A 78 1.98 6.24 2.01
C PHE A 78 3.12 5.22 1.88
N MET A 79 3.09 4.14 2.67
CA MET A 79 4.13 3.12 2.59
C MET A 79 4.06 2.32 1.29
N VAL A 80 2.87 2.09 0.73
CA VAL A 80 2.75 1.52 -0.63
C VAL A 80 3.42 2.45 -1.64
N LEU A 81 3.18 3.76 -1.59
CA LEU A 81 3.82 4.73 -2.48
C LEU A 81 5.34 4.77 -2.28
N PHE A 82 5.80 4.85 -1.03
CA PHE A 82 7.22 4.79 -0.69
C PHE A 82 7.86 3.51 -1.24
N SER A 83 7.16 2.39 -1.13
CA SER A 83 7.61 1.09 -1.61
C SER A 83 7.63 0.95 -3.13
N VAL A 84 6.94 1.83 -3.86
CA VAL A 84 7.05 1.91 -5.32
C VAL A 84 8.18 2.87 -5.67
N LEU A 85 8.28 4.02 -5.01
CA LEU A 85 9.27 5.04 -5.34
C LEU A 85 10.70 4.66 -4.95
N TYR A 86 10.88 3.96 -3.83
CA TYR A 86 12.21 3.61 -3.35
C TYR A 86 12.86 2.51 -4.21
N PRO A 87 12.27 1.32 -4.43
CA PRO A 87 12.85 0.29 -5.29
C PRO A 87 12.39 0.32 -6.76
N ASP A 88 11.51 1.23 -7.16
CA ASP A 88 10.86 1.22 -8.48
C ASP A 88 10.10 -0.10 -8.78
N TYR A 89 9.57 -0.74 -7.73
CA TYR A 89 8.88 -2.03 -7.84
C TYR A 89 7.85 -2.27 -6.73
N PRO A 90 6.62 -2.75 -7.04
CA PRO A 90 5.60 -3.00 -6.04
C PRO A 90 5.98 -4.14 -5.09
N LEU A 91 6.04 -3.84 -3.78
CA LEU A 91 6.43 -4.81 -2.75
C LEU A 91 5.37 -5.87 -2.40
N PHE A 92 4.18 -5.87 -3.00
CA PHE A 92 3.22 -6.94 -2.78
C PHE A 92 2.66 -7.46 -4.10
N PRO A 93 2.85 -8.76 -4.41
CA PRO A 93 2.38 -9.32 -5.66
C PRO A 93 0.86 -9.44 -5.69
N THR A 94 0.23 -8.90 -6.73
CA THR A 94 -1.21 -9.06 -6.97
C THR A 94 -1.57 -10.35 -7.72
N TRP A 95 -0.57 -11.03 -8.28
CA TRP A 95 -0.72 -12.30 -8.98
C TRP A 95 -0.78 -13.51 -8.04
N ALA A 96 -0.47 -13.33 -6.75
CA ALA A 96 -0.62 -14.38 -5.75
C ALA A 96 -2.10 -14.82 -5.67
N GLY A 97 -2.34 -16.10 -5.39
CA GLY A 97 -3.70 -16.60 -5.15
C GLY A 97 -4.37 -15.78 -4.05
N GLY A 98 -5.54 -15.20 -4.33
CA GLY A 98 -6.20 -14.27 -3.42
C GLY A 98 -5.91 -12.78 -3.64
N GLY A 99 -5.21 -12.43 -4.73
CA GLY A 99 -4.95 -11.05 -5.10
C GLY A 99 -4.02 -10.34 -4.13
N ILE A 100 -4.29 -9.06 -3.84
CA ILE A 100 -3.45 -8.25 -2.95
C ILE A 100 -3.34 -8.86 -1.54
N ILE A 101 -4.43 -9.40 -0.97
CA ILE A 101 -4.39 -10.02 0.36
C ILE A 101 -3.51 -11.27 0.36
N GLY A 102 -3.57 -12.08 -0.71
CA GLY A 102 -2.67 -13.22 -0.87
C GLY A 102 -1.20 -12.80 -0.87
N GLY A 103 -0.87 -11.71 -1.55
CA GLY A 103 0.48 -11.13 -1.56
C GLY A 103 0.92 -10.61 -0.19
N LEU A 104 0.01 -9.98 0.57
CA LEU A 104 0.28 -9.54 1.95
C LEU A 104 0.55 -10.74 2.86
N VAL A 105 -0.32 -11.75 2.85
CA VAL A 105 -0.16 -12.94 3.70
C VAL A 105 1.13 -13.68 3.37
N ARG A 106 1.47 -13.78 2.09
CA ARG A 106 2.70 -14.41 1.62
C ARG A 106 3.97 -13.73 2.15
N ARG A 107 3.97 -12.40 2.30
CA ARG A 107 5.17 -11.63 2.68
C ARG A 107 5.22 -11.19 4.14
N LEU A 108 4.06 -10.96 4.77
CA LEU A 108 3.94 -10.47 6.15
C LEU A 108 3.48 -11.56 7.13
N GLY A 109 3.04 -12.71 6.62
CA GLY A 109 2.41 -13.76 7.41
C GLY A 109 0.90 -13.56 7.55
N PRO A 110 0.23 -14.43 8.35
CA PRO A 110 -1.22 -14.50 8.39
C PRO A 110 -1.84 -13.21 8.93
N LEU A 111 -3.04 -12.91 8.41
CA LEU A 111 -3.91 -11.89 8.99
C LEU A 111 -4.32 -12.28 10.41
N PRO A 112 -4.72 -11.30 11.25
CA PRO A 112 -5.16 -11.59 12.62
C PRO A 112 -6.38 -12.52 12.64
N GLU A 113 -6.40 -13.47 13.57
CA GLU A 113 -7.46 -14.49 13.66
C GLU A 113 -8.86 -13.86 13.80
N GLU A 114 -8.96 -12.75 14.53
CA GLU A 114 -10.22 -12.05 14.75
C GLU A 114 -10.80 -11.37 13.50
N TRP A 115 -10.06 -11.37 12.38
CA TRP A 115 -10.52 -10.83 11.10
C TRP A 115 -11.19 -11.89 10.22
N LYS A 116 -11.19 -13.15 10.66
CA LYS A 116 -11.80 -14.26 9.94
C LYS A 116 -13.28 -14.02 9.69
N GLY A 117 -13.69 -14.23 8.43
CA GLY A 117 -15.06 -13.98 7.97
C GLY A 117 -15.44 -12.50 7.82
N LEU A 118 -14.53 -11.55 8.08
CA LEU A 118 -14.82 -10.11 7.94
C LEU A 118 -14.47 -9.55 6.56
N TYR A 119 -13.81 -10.34 5.69
CA TYR A 119 -13.42 -9.89 4.36
C TYR A 119 -14.64 -9.52 3.51
N THR A 120 -14.71 -8.27 3.07
CA THR A 120 -15.88 -7.71 2.38
C THR A 120 -15.92 -7.99 0.88
N PRO A 121 -14.80 -7.99 0.13
CA PRO A 121 -14.85 -8.30 -1.30
C PRO A 121 -15.22 -9.77 -1.57
N PRO A 122 -15.76 -10.08 -2.75
CA PRO A 122 -16.01 -11.45 -3.15
C PRO A 122 -14.68 -12.24 -3.23
N LYS A 123 -14.72 -13.54 -2.93
CA LYS A 123 -13.57 -14.48 -2.93
C LYS A 123 -12.59 -14.33 -1.77
N GLY A 124 -13.07 -14.00 -0.58
CA GLY A 124 -12.29 -14.13 0.65
C GLY A 124 -11.85 -15.57 0.92
N SER A 125 -10.69 -15.76 1.54
CA SER A 125 -10.22 -17.07 2.00
C SER A 125 -9.95 -17.04 3.50
N ASP A 126 -10.59 -17.96 4.22
CA ASP A 126 -10.33 -18.16 5.65
C ASP A 126 -8.89 -18.62 5.94
N SER A 127 -8.22 -19.22 4.95
CA SER A 127 -6.83 -19.64 5.06
C SER A 127 -5.86 -18.49 5.29
N TRP A 128 -6.26 -17.24 5.01
CA TRP A 128 -5.42 -16.06 5.25
C TRP A 128 -5.18 -15.77 6.73
N ASN A 129 -6.06 -16.27 7.62
CA ASN A 129 -5.97 -16.04 9.07
C ASN A 129 -5.43 -17.26 9.82
N ASP A 130 -4.91 -18.27 9.11
CA ASP A 130 -4.35 -19.47 9.71
C ASP A 130 -3.02 -19.14 10.40
N GLN A 131 -3.06 -19.08 11.74
CA GLN A 131 -1.92 -18.72 12.58
C GLN A 131 -0.79 -19.77 12.55
N GLY A 132 -1.01 -20.94 11.94
CA GLY A 132 0.04 -21.92 11.67
C GLY A 132 0.90 -21.59 10.45
N GLN A 133 0.48 -20.63 9.61
CA GLN A 133 1.24 -20.17 8.46
C GLN A 133 2.28 -19.12 8.86
N THR A 134 3.37 -19.07 8.11
CA THR A 134 4.39 -18.02 8.21
C THR A 134 4.55 -17.35 6.85
N ALA A 135 5.18 -16.16 6.83
CA ALA A 135 5.65 -15.59 5.57
C ALA A 135 6.48 -16.63 4.79
N ASP A 136 6.36 -16.62 3.46
CA ASP A 136 7.12 -17.53 2.60
C ASP A 136 8.60 -17.14 2.67
N PRO A 137 9.48 -18.04 3.15
CA PRO A 137 10.91 -17.74 3.27
C PRO A 137 11.58 -17.44 1.92
N ASN A 138 10.97 -17.82 0.80
CA ASN A 138 11.47 -17.55 -0.55
C ASN A 138 10.90 -16.25 -1.16
N ASP A 139 9.94 -15.60 -0.52
CA ASP A 139 9.32 -14.34 -0.98
C ASP A 139 9.51 -13.24 0.06
N ASP A 140 10.76 -13.04 0.45
CA ASP A 140 11.16 -12.09 1.48
C ASP A 140 11.23 -10.64 0.93
N LEU A 141 10.81 -9.70 1.77
CA LEU A 141 10.86 -8.27 1.48
C LEU A 141 12.31 -7.77 1.41
N ALA A 142 13.22 -8.26 2.26
CA ALA A 142 14.62 -7.84 2.22
C ALA A 142 15.27 -8.23 0.89
N HIS A 143 15.06 -9.47 0.46
CA HIS A 143 15.54 -9.94 -0.85
C HIS A 143 14.94 -9.12 -2.01
N THR A 144 13.65 -8.74 -1.93
CA THR A 144 13.03 -7.88 -2.95
C THR A 144 13.71 -6.51 -3.00
N ILE A 145 13.92 -5.87 -1.85
CA ILE A 145 14.61 -4.58 -1.78
C ILE A 145 16.02 -4.70 -2.37
N ALA A 146 16.80 -5.70 -1.96
CA ALA A 146 18.17 -5.90 -2.46
C ALA A 146 18.22 -6.15 -3.98
N ARG A 147 17.24 -6.88 -4.52
CA ARG A 147 17.14 -7.14 -5.97
C ARG A 147 16.85 -5.88 -6.78
N PHE A 148 15.96 -5.03 -6.28
CA PHE A 148 15.50 -3.84 -7.01
C PHE A 148 16.26 -2.56 -6.67
N ARG A 149 17.06 -2.59 -5.59
CA ARG A 149 18.07 -1.58 -5.23
C ARG A 149 19.45 -2.20 -5.08
N PRO A 150 20.03 -2.74 -6.18
CA PRO A 150 21.39 -3.28 -6.15
C PRO A 150 22.46 -2.18 -6.01
N ASP A 151 22.09 -0.92 -6.19
CA ASP A 151 22.92 0.28 -6.06
C ASP A 151 23.19 0.68 -4.60
N THR A 152 22.43 0.16 -3.64
CA THR A 152 22.51 0.56 -2.23
C THR A 152 23.34 -0.39 -1.39
N ASP A 153 23.94 0.14 -0.32
CA ASP A 153 24.63 -0.65 0.68
C ASP A 153 23.64 -1.41 1.59
N SER A 154 24.13 -2.46 2.25
CA SER A 154 23.30 -3.28 3.15
C SER A 154 22.69 -2.47 4.30
N ASN A 155 23.37 -1.42 4.76
CA ASN A 155 22.86 -0.55 5.82
C ASN A 155 21.64 0.25 5.35
N GLU A 156 21.64 0.79 4.13
CA GLU A 156 20.47 1.46 3.56
C GLU A 156 19.29 0.51 3.35
N GLN A 157 19.57 -0.71 2.87
CA GLN A 157 18.55 -1.75 2.68
C GLN A 157 17.91 -2.14 4.02
N GLU A 158 18.70 -2.27 5.09
CA GLU A 158 18.20 -2.52 6.45
C GLU A 158 17.35 -1.36 6.98
N LEU A 159 17.76 -0.11 6.75
CA LEU A 159 16.99 1.08 7.11
C LEU A 159 15.63 1.08 6.39
N ALA A 160 15.62 0.86 5.07
CA ALA A 160 14.40 0.82 4.28
C ALA A 160 13.46 -0.31 4.76
N LEU A 161 13.99 -1.52 4.94
CA LEU A 161 13.22 -2.67 5.42
C LEU A 161 12.60 -2.40 6.81
N SER A 162 13.37 -1.83 7.73
CA SER A 162 12.93 -1.47 9.08
C SER A 162 11.70 -0.55 9.05
N ILE A 163 11.73 0.50 8.22
CA ILE A 163 10.64 1.47 8.06
C ILE A 163 9.42 0.80 7.41
N ILE A 164 9.64 0.02 6.34
CA ILE A 164 8.60 -0.70 5.60
C ILE A 164 7.81 -1.62 6.54
N LEU A 165 8.51 -2.46 7.32
CA LEU A 165 7.88 -3.39 8.26
C LEU A 165 7.20 -2.69 9.43
N LYS A 166 7.70 -1.52 9.84
CA LYS A 166 7.10 -0.74 10.93
C LYS A 166 5.73 -0.16 10.54
N VAL A 167 5.53 0.19 9.27
CA VAL A 167 4.25 0.69 8.77
C VAL A 167 3.34 -0.43 8.25
N PHE A 168 3.89 -1.44 7.57
CA PHE A 168 3.13 -2.62 7.12
C PHE A 168 2.88 -3.60 8.26
N THR A 169 2.01 -3.21 9.17
CA THR A 169 1.52 -4.01 10.28
C THR A 169 0.01 -4.19 10.21
N TYR A 170 -0.48 -5.37 10.60
CA TYR A 170 -1.93 -5.62 10.72
C TYR A 170 -2.54 -5.02 11.99
N CYS A 171 -1.75 -4.37 12.86
CA CYS A 171 -2.22 -3.69 14.05
C CYS A 171 -2.11 -2.17 13.84
N PRO A 172 -3.20 -1.49 13.41
CA PRO A 172 -3.21 -0.05 13.12
C PRO A 172 -2.64 0.83 14.24
N GLU A 173 -2.83 0.42 15.49
CA GLU A 173 -2.40 1.14 16.69
C GLU A 173 -0.89 1.14 16.89
N LYS A 174 -0.18 0.18 16.27
CA LYS A 174 1.29 0.10 16.27
C LYS A 174 1.92 0.85 15.11
N CYS A 175 1.13 1.24 14.11
CA CYS A 175 1.61 1.99 12.97
C CYS A 175 2.04 3.41 13.41
N PRO A 176 3.23 3.89 13.03
CA PRO A 176 3.61 5.27 13.32
C PRO A 176 2.69 6.24 12.59
N THR A 177 2.40 7.38 13.21
CA THR A 177 1.63 8.47 12.56
C THR A 177 2.51 9.27 11.59
N ALA A 178 1.87 10.13 10.79
CA ALA A 178 2.55 11.06 9.88
C ALA A 178 3.47 12.06 10.63
N THR A 179 3.25 12.29 11.92
CA THR A 179 4.13 13.14 12.75
C THR A 179 5.24 12.34 13.43
N GLN A 180 5.03 11.05 13.68
CA GLN A 180 6.01 10.17 14.31
C GLN A 180 7.03 9.62 13.33
N LEU A 181 6.61 9.25 12.10
CA LEU A 181 7.51 8.66 11.11
C LEU A 181 8.71 9.56 10.77
N PRO A 182 8.56 10.89 10.58
CA PRO A 182 9.71 11.78 10.37
C PRO A 182 10.67 11.88 11.57
N GLN A 183 10.25 11.47 12.76
CA GLN A 183 11.10 11.42 13.96
C GLN A 183 11.77 10.06 14.15
N ASP A 184 11.38 9.06 13.35
CA ASP A 184 11.97 7.73 13.43
C ASP A 184 13.45 7.76 13.03
N PRO A 185 14.37 7.23 13.85
CA PRO A 185 15.81 7.29 13.55
C PRO A 185 16.17 6.61 12.23
N SER A 186 15.51 5.50 11.89
CA SER A 186 15.79 4.80 10.64
C SER A 186 15.29 5.59 9.44
N PHE A 187 14.09 6.18 9.55
CA PHE A 187 13.55 7.06 8.53
C PHE A 187 14.44 8.27 8.30
N ARG A 188 14.86 8.96 9.36
CA ARG A 188 15.76 10.11 9.25
C ARG A 188 17.10 9.76 8.61
N ALA A 189 17.74 8.68 9.06
CA ALA A 189 19.02 8.25 8.49
C ALA A 189 18.90 7.88 7.00
N LEU A 190 17.76 7.31 6.59
CA LEU A 190 17.48 7.04 5.19
C LEU A 190 17.27 8.32 4.39
N MET A 191 16.46 9.26 4.90
CA MET A 191 16.21 10.54 4.23
C MET A 191 17.49 11.38 4.09
N GLU A 192 18.34 11.42 5.12
CA GLU A 192 19.63 12.12 5.11
C GLU A 192 20.56 11.60 3.99
N LYS A 193 20.55 10.30 3.70
CA LYS A 193 21.29 9.71 2.56
C LYS A 193 20.81 10.22 1.20
N HIS A 194 19.54 10.61 1.10
CA HIS A 194 18.91 11.13 -0.11
C HIS A 194 18.84 12.67 -0.15
N GLY A 195 19.46 13.36 0.82
CA GLY A 195 19.53 14.82 0.87
C GLY A 195 18.28 15.51 1.43
N CYS A 196 17.46 14.78 2.19
CA CYS A 196 16.22 15.25 2.80
C CYS A 196 16.32 15.38 4.33
#